data_AF-A0A7W1YDB0-F1
#
_entry.id   AF-A0A7W1YDB0-F1
#
_cell.length_a   1.000
_cell.length_b   1.000
_cell.length_c   1.000
_cell.angle_alpha   90.00
_cell.angle_beta   90.00
_cell.angle_gamma   90.00
#
_symmetry.space_group_name_H-M   'P 1'
#
loop_
_entity.id
_entity.type
_entity.pdbx_description
1 polymer ?
#
loop_
_entity_poly.entity_id
_entity_poly.type
_entity_poly.pdbx_seq_one_letter_code
_entity_poly.pdbx_strand_id
1 'polypeptide(L)'
;MTYGNPVFAPADGTVLEAESSVPENKFSKDGKAEIPPEAEERDPMGFGNHVKIQHSDGRVSWLLHMEPGSIEVRVGERVLN
;
A
#
# COMPACT_ATOMS: atom_id res chain seq x y z
N MET A 1 -16.25 2.52 4.94
CA MET A 1 -16.02 1.44 3.96
C MET A 1 -15.19 2.05 2.85
N THR A 2 -13.90 1.69 2.77
CA THR A 2 -12.94 2.26 1.81
C THR A 2 -12.06 1.18 1.17
N TYR A 3 -11.90 0.02 1.80
CA TYR A 3 -11.20 -1.12 1.22
C TYR A 3 -11.89 -1.61 -0.07
N GLY A 4 -11.11 -2.00 -1.08
CA GLY A 4 -11.59 -2.41 -2.41
C GLY A 4 -12.12 -1.27 -3.29
N ASN A 5 -11.93 0.00 -2.91
CA ASN A 5 -12.32 1.16 -3.73
C ASN A 5 -11.08 1.82 -4.33
N PRO A 6 -11.22 2.53 -5.47
CA PRO A 6 -10.12 3.30 -6.05
C PRO A 6 -9.52 4.29 -5.06
N VAL A 7 -8.20 4.34 -5.03
CA VAL A 7 -7.42 5.32 -4.26
C VAL A 7 -6.66 6.19 -5.26
N PHE A 8 -6.95 7.48 -5.25
CA PHE A 8 -6.31 8.44 -6.14
C PHE A 8 -5.10 9.10 -5.46
N ALA A 9 -4.09 9.45 -6.25
CA ALA A 9 -2.94 10.20 -5.76
C ALA A 9 -3.43 11.54 -5.16
N PRO A 10 -2.96 11.93 -3.96
CA PRO A 10 -3.42 13.17 -3.32
C PRO A 10 -2.87 14.42 -4.01
N ALA A 11 -1.78 14.29 -4.77
CA ALA A 11 -1.16 15.34 -5.56
C ALA A 11 -0.15 14.72 -6.55
N ASP A 12 0.27 15.49 -7.54
CA ASP A 12 1.35 15.15 -8.46
C ASP A 12 2.62 14.72 -7.71
N GLY A 13 3.31 13.72 -8.24
CA GLY A 13 4.58 13.29 -7.67
C GLY A 13 5.19 12.09 -8.36
N THR A 14 6.32 11.65 -7.82
CA THR A 14 7.06 10.47 -8.27
C THR A 14 6.89 9.35 -7.27
N VAL A 15 6.54 8.16 -7.74
CA VAL A 15 6.44 6.96 -6.91
C VAL A 15 7.85 6.52 -6.48
N LEU A 16 8.09 6.50 -5.18
CA LEU A 16 9.35 6.04 -4.58
C LEU A 16 9.31 4.56 -4.19
N GLU A 17 8.17 4.09 -3.70
CA GLU A 17 7.96 2.71 -3.24
C GLU A 17 6.56 2.25 -3.71
N ALA A 18 6.46 1.00 -4.15
CA ALA A 18 5.21 0.36 -4.53
C ALA A 18 5.31 -1.14 -4.21
N GLU A 19 4.44 -1.64 -3.32
CA GLU A 19 4.38 -3.04 -2.92
C GLU A 19 2.93 -3.51 -2.97
N SER A 20 2.65 -4.56 -3.74
CA SER A 20 1.29 -5.05 -4.03
C SER A 20 1.11 -6.55 -3.77
N SER A 21 2.10 -7.20 -3.18
CA SER A 21 2.15 -8.65 -2.98
C SER A 21 2.04 -9.08 -1.51
N VAL A 22 1.85 -8.15 -0.58
CA VAL A 22 1.60 -8.49 0.83
C VAL A 22 0.21 -9.15 0.91
N PRO A 23 0.11 -10.40 1.39
CA PRO A 23 -1.17 -11.09 1.47
C PRO A 23 -2.09 -10.48 2.53
N GLU A 24 -3.39 -10.71 2.36
CA GLU A 24 -4.40 -10.25 3.32
C GLU A 24 -4.31 -11.01 4.65
N ASN A 25 -4.63 -10.31 5.74
CA ASN A 25 -4.73 -10.94 7.04
C ASN A 25 -5.96 -11.86 7.09
N LYS A 26 -5.83 -12.98 7.80
CA LYS A 26 -6.98 -13.85 8.09
C LYS A 26 -7.51 -13.53 9.47
N PHE A 27 -8.76 -13.91 9.71
CA PHE A 27 -9.36 -13.80 11.04
C PHE A 27 -9.87 -15.17 11.47
N SER A 28 -9.48 -15.56 12.68
CA SER A 28 -10.00 -16.75 13.33
C SER A 28 -11.50 -16.60 13.64
N LYS A 29 -12.16 -17.71 14.02
CA LYS A 29 -13.58 -17.67 14.40
C LYS A 29 -13.87 -16.80 15.62
N ASP A 30 -12.89 -16.61 16.51
CA ASP A 30 -12.95 -15.71 17.67
C ASP A 30 -12.52 -14.27 17.35
N GLY A 31 -12.28 -13.94 16.07
CA GLY A 31 -12.00 -12.58 15.61
C GLY A 31 -10.56 -12.12 15.81
N LYS A 32 -9.63 -13.02 16.09
CA LYS A 32 -8.21 -12.69 16.19
C LYS A 32 -7.60 -12.64 14.80
N ALA A 33 -6.76 -11.64 14.56
CA ALA A 33 -5.97 -11.56 13.34
C ALA A 33 -4.92 -12.69 13.32
N GLU A 34 -4.88 -13.40 12.20
CA GLU A 34 -3.90 -14.40 11.85
C GLU A 34 -3.10 -13.83 10.67
N ILE A 35 -1.91 -13.32 10.98
CA ILE A 35 -1.00 -12.70 10.00
C ILE A 35 -0.27 -13.82 9.26
N PRO A 36 -0.33 -13.87 7.91
CA PRO A 36 0.46 -14.83 7.14
C PRO A 36 1.96 -14.66 7.42
N PRO A 37 2.73 -15.75 7.66
CA PRO A 37 4.17 -15.63 7.92
C PRO A 37 4.94 -14.87 6.83
N GLU A 38 4.52 -15.05 5.57
CA GLU A 38 5.09 -14.37 4.41
C GLU A 38 4.82 -12.85 4.39
N ALA A 39 3.79 -12.37 5.10
CA ALA A 39 3.54 -10.94 5.28
C ALA A 39 4.59 -10.31 6.19
N GLU A 40 4.98 -10.98 7.27
CA GLU A 40 5.94 -10.45 8.25
C GLU A 40 7.35 -10.31 7.66
N GLU A 41 7.75 -11.23 6.77
CA GLU A 41 9.01 -11.13 6.02
C GLU A 41 9.02 -10.00 4.99
N ARG A 42 7.89 -9.75 4.32
CA ARG A 42 7.76 -8.74 3.25
C ARG A 42 7.50 -7.34 3.77
N ASP A 43 6.75 -7.26 4.87
CA ASP A 43 6.26 -6.03 5.45
C ASP A 43 6.56 -5.97 6.96
N PRO A 44 7.84 -5.91 7.34
CA PRO A 44 8.25 -5.89 8.75
C PRO A 44 7.81 -4.61 9.49
N MET A 45 7.39 -3.58 8.75
CA MET A 45 6.90 -2.31 9.30
C MET A 45 5.37 -2.25 9.44
N GLY A 46 4.66 -3.24 8.90
CA GLY A 46 3.20 -3.31 8.97
C GLY A 46 2.48 -2.27 8.12
N PHE A 47 3.01 -1.89 6.96
CA PHE A 47 2.40 -0.94 6.02
C PHE A 47 1.36 -1.58 5.07
N GLY A 48 1.35 -2.91 4.97
CA GLY A 48 0.59 -3.67 3.99
C GLY A 48 1.03 -3.35 2.56
N ASN A 49 0.13 -3.59 1.61
CA ASN A 49 0.32 -3.10 0.25
C ASN A 49 0.25 -1.58 0.25
N HIS A 50 1.27 -0.93 -0.31
CA HIS A 50 1.45 0.50 -0.17
C HIS A 50 2.08 1.17 -1.38
N VAL A 51 1.86 2.48 -1.47
CA VAL A 51 2.55 3.38 -2.39
C VAL A 51 3.10 4.57 -1.60
N LYS A 52 4.34 4.94 -1.88
CA LYS A 52 4.98 6.15 -1.37
C LYS A 52 5.25 7.12 -2.51
N ILE A 53 4.80 8.36 -2.38
CA ILE A 53 4.90 9.38 -3.43
C ILE A 53 5.69 10.57 -2.90
N GLN A 54 6.73 10.97 -3.62
CA GLN A 54 7.46 12.21 -3.37
C GLN A 54 6.88 13.34 -4.22
N HIS A 55 6.48 14.42 -3.55
CA HIS A 55 5.95 15.63 -4.19
C HIS A 55 7.07 16.64 -4.47
N SER A 56 6.79 17.60 -5.37
CA SER A 56 7.77 18.60 -5.82
C SER A 56 8.27 19.54 -4.72
N ASP A 57 7.50 19.69 -3.65
CA ASP A 57 7.82 20.52 -2.49
C ASP A 57 8.66 19.77 -1.43
N GLY A 58 9.05 18.52 -1.70
CA GLY A 58 9.80 17.69 -0.78
C GLY A 58 8.94 16.89 0.22
N ARG A 59 7.60 17.06 0.24
CA ARG A 59 6.71 16.25 1.08
C ARG A 59 6.48 14.86 0.49
N VAL A 60 6.15 13.91 1.36
CA VAL A 60 5.87 12.53 0.98
C VAL A 60 4.46 12.13 1.42
N SER A 61 3.71 11.52 0.51
CA SER A 61 2.46 10.82 0.84
C SER A 61 2.70 9.33 0.95
N TRP A 62 2.05 8.71 1.95
CA TRP A 62 1.99 7.26 2.13
C TRP A 62 0.54 6.82 1.99
N LEU A 63 0.29 5.91 1.05
CA LEU A 63 -1.00 5.26 0.87
C LEU A 63 -0.80 3.79 1.29
N LEU A 64 -1.46 3.37 2.36
CA LEU A 64 -1.18 2.11 3.05
C LEU A 64 -2.39 1.17 3.01
N HIS A 65 -2.17 -0.11 3.34
CA HIS A 65 -3.22 -1.11 3.55
C HIS A 65 -4.19 -1.30 2.37
N MET A 66 -3.65 -1.28 1.15
CA MET A 66 -4.42 -1.53 -0.07
C MET A 66 -4.62 -3.03 -0.32
N GLU A 67 -5.57 -3.34 -1.21
CA GLU A 67 -5.89 -4.70 -1.59
C GLU A 67 -4.69 -5.35 -2.34
N PRO A 68 -4.37 -6.64 -2.07
CA PRO A 68 -3.31 -7.33 -2.78
C PRO A 68 -3.56 -7.34 -4.29
N GLY A 69 -2.53 -7.02 -5.07
CA GLY A 69 -2.59 -6.96 -6.53
C GLY A 69 -3.32 -5.74 -7.11
N SER A 70 -3.80 -4.80 -6.28
CA SER A 70 -4.60 -3.66 -6.76
C SER A 70 -3.78 -2.41 -7.13
N ILE A 71 -2.44 -2.42 -6.99
CA ILE A 71 -1.61 -1.24 -7.26
C ILE A 71 -1.18 -1.25 -8.72
N GLU A 72 -1.57 -0.19 -9.44
CA GLU A 72 -1.33 -0.10 -10.88
C GLU A 72 -0.06 0.70 -11.25
N VAL A 73 0.54 1.40 -10.29
CA VAL A 73 1.72 2.24 -10.49
C VAL A 73 3.02 1.53 -10.14
N ARG A 74 4.15 2.01 -10.68
CA ARG A 74 5.48 1.44 -10.44
C ARG A 74 6.47 2.46 -9.89
N VAL A 75 7.50 1.99 -9.21
CA VAL A 75 8.61 2.85 -8.75
C VAL A 75 9.21 3.63 -9.93
N GLY A 76 9.41 4.93 -9.74
CA GLY A 76 9.89 5.86 -10.76
C GLY A 76 8.79 6.45 -11.65
N GLU A 77 7.58 5.91 -11.62
CA GLU A 77 6.44 6.46 -12.36
C GLU A 77 6.02 7.82 -11.80
N ARG A 78 5.57 8.70 -12.69
CA ARG A 78 5.00 9.99 -12.33
C ARG A 78 3.49 9.90 -12.36
N VAL A 79 2.86 10.20 -11.23
CA VAL A 79 1.40 10.29 -11.09
C VAL A 79 0.96 11.76 -11.19
N LEU A 80 -0.21 11.98 -11.78
CA LEU A 80 -0.83 13.29 -11.91
C LEU A 80 -2.20 13.24 -11.22
N ASN A 81 -2.55 14.29 -10.48
CA ASN A 81 -3.86 14.45 -9.83
C ASN A 81 -4.73 15.46 -10.61
#